data_AF-A0A645DZA9-F1
#
_entry.id   AF-A0A645DZA9-F1
#
_cell.length_a   1.000
_cell.length_b   1.000
_cell.length_c   1.000
_cell.angle_alpha   90.00
_cell.angle_beta   90.00
_cell.angle_gamma   90.00
#
_symmetry.space_group_name_H-M   'P 1'
#
loop_
_entity.id
_entity.type
_entity.pdbx_description
1 polymer ?
#
loop_
_entity_poly.entity_id
_entity_poly.type
_entity_poly.pdbx_seq_one_letter_code
_entity_poly.pdbx_strand_id
1 'polypeptide(L)'
;MTGILTEEGIGIPAACPLCREKGRSCDALALVGGGYVPVHQSCCRSRASEGVTRAEQNDAYGSYLTGILGALLFGLAACLPTVLSIWFLDRILAVFYALIPLGAYYGYKLFRGKMNRAALPIVIVVSVLALFAIEQMIFYLLIVNTYGVYLSVLDTVPFYFSVMTPGDIVSEMAGSFLFLLLGLWMTFRVIKRTNRTKIQESVVQLESMVPYRGRDNLPEQ
;
A
#
# COMPACT_ATOMS: atom_id res chain seq x y z
N MET A 1 17.35 8.09 -40.63
CA MET A 1 17.13 7.20 -39.46
C MET A 1 15.64 6.95 -39.15
N THR A 2 14.70 7.37 -40.00
CA THR A 2 13.27 7.02 -39.89
C THR A 2 12.92 5.66 -40.50
N GLY A 3 13.78 5.11 -41.37
CA GLY A 3 13.53 3.83 -42.04
C GLY A 3 13.55 2.60 -41.11
N ILE A 4 14.40 2.61 -40.08
CA ILE A 4 14.65 1.41 -39.24
C ILE A 4 13.48 1.10 -38.30
N LEU A 5 12.69 2.10 -37.90
CA LEU A 5 11.56 1.89 -36.97
C LEU A 5 10.30 1.32 -37.65
N THR A 6 10.18 1.51 -38.96
CA THR A 6 9.06 0.99 -39.78
C THR A 6 9.30 -0.42 -40.30
N GLU A 7 10.55 -0.90 -40.37
CA GLU A 7 10.84 -2.28 -40.80
C GLU A 7 10.51 -3.33 -39.72
N GLU A 8 10.42 -2.95 -38.45
CA GLU A 8 10.10 -3.84 -37.31
C GLU A 8 8.60 -3.87 -36.94
N GLY A 9 7.71 -3.30 -37.75
CA GLY A 9 6.25 -3.36 -37.50
C GLY A 9 5.75 -2.56 -36.28
N ILE A 10 6.59 -1.69 -35.71
CA ILE A 10 6.23 -0.85 -34.56
C ILE A 10 5.40 0.33 -35.05
N GLY A 11 4.07 0.19 -34.99
CA GLY A 11 3.13 1.24 -35.36
C GLY A 11 3.33 2.50 -34.52
N ILE A 12 3.72 3.60 -35.16
CA ILE A 12 3.84 4.91 -34.51
C ILE A 12 2.43 5.33 -34.05
N PRO A 13 2.18 5.51 -32.74
CA PRO A 13 0.86 5.86 -32.25
C PRO A 13 0.45 7.25 -32.76
N ALA A 14 -0.75 7.35 -33.34
CA ALA A 14 -1.31 8.62 -33.87
C ALA A 14 -1.70 9.63 -32.79
N ALA A 15 -1.64 9.23 -31.52
CA ALA A 15 -1.93 10.05 -30.36
C ALA A 15 -0.80 9.92 -29.35
N CYS A 16 -0.48 11.00 -28.64
CA CYS A 16 0.47 10.94 -27.54
C CYS A 16 -0.07 10.00 -26.44
N PRO A 17 0.69 8.97 -25.99
CA PRO A 17 0.21 8.03 -24.97
C PRO A 17 0.04 8.67 -23.59
N LEU A 18 0.61 9.87 -23.39
CA LEU A 18 0.56 10.57 -22.12
C LEU A 18 -0.70 11.45 -21.98
N CYS A 19 -1.00 12.29 -22.97
CA CYS A 19 -2.18 13.19 -22.97
C CYS A 19 -3.37 12.68 -23.78
N ARG A 20 -3.19 11.64 -24.62
CA ARG A 20 -4.21 11.04 -25.51
C ARG A 20 -4.77 12.00 -26.57
N GLU A 21 -4.20 13.19 -26.73
CA GLU A 21 -4.56 14.13 -27.79
C GLU A 21 -4.06 13.64 -29.16
N LYS A 22 -4.91 13.77 -30.18
CA LYS A 22 -4.62 13.47 -31.59
C LYS A 22 -4.31 14.77 -32.32
N GLY A 23 -3.30 14.76 -33.19
CA GLY A 23 -3.04 15.85 -34.15
C GLY A 23 -2.05 16.94 -33.72
N ARG A 24 -1.52 16.90 -32.49
CA ARG A 24 -0.38 17.75 -32.10
C ARG A 24 0.93 16.98 -32.38
N SER A 25 1.88 17.59 -33.08
CA SER A 25 3.16 16.95 -33.36
C SER A 25 3.94 16.77 -32.07
N CYS A 26 4.33 15.51 -31.79
CA CYS A 26 5.20 15.19 -30.66
C CYS A 26 6.61 15.69 -30.94
N ASP A 27 7.24 16.29 -29.93
CA ASP A 27 8.55 16.94 -29.98
C ASP A 27 9.67 16.10 -29.32
N ALA A 28 9.32 14.97 -28.69
CA ALA A 28 10.27 14.07 -28.05
C ALA A 28 9.93 12.58 -28.24
N LEU A 29 10.94 11.72 -28.16
CA LEU A 29 10.82 10.28 -27.97
C LEU A 29 11.19 9.95 -26.52
N ALA A 30 10.38 9.16 -25.83
CA ALA A 30 10.67 8.70 -24.47
C ALA A 30 10.33 7.21 -24.31
N LEU A 31 11.01 6.52 -23.38
CA LEU A 31 10.73 5.13 -23.07
C LEU A 31 9.47 5.03 -22.20
N VAL A 32 8.39 4.47 -22.76
CA VAL A 32 7.11 4.27 -22.05
C VAL A 32 6.64 2.84 -22.27
N GLY A 33 6.42 2.10 -21.19
CA GLY A 33 5.91 0.72 -21.28
C GLY A 33 6.86 -0.28 -21.94
N GLY A 34 8.18 0.01 -21.93
CA GLY A 34 9.20 -0.87 -22.50
C GLY A 34 9.56 -0.59 -23.97
N GLY A 35 8.97 0.44 -24.59
CA GLY A 35 9.32 0.87 -25.95
C GLY A 35 9.49 2.39 -26.08
N TYR A 36 10.26 2.83 -27.06
CA TYR A 36 10.40 4.25 -27.39
C TYR A 36 9.18 4.72 -28.18
N VAL A 37 8.47 5.71 -27.65
CA VAL A 37 7.26 6.24 -28.26
C VAL A 37 7.31 7.77 -28.34
N PRO A 38 6.70 8.38 -29.37
CA PRO A 38 6.64 9.82 -29.49
C PRO A 38 5.70 10.39 -28.41
N VAL A 39 6.20 11.38 -27.67
CA VAL A 39 5.49 12.08 -26.59
C VAL A 39 5.77 13.58 -26.68
N HIS A 40 4.93 14.38 -26.01
CA HIS A 40 5.29 15.78 -25.77
C HIS A 40 6.30 15.89 -24.62
N GLN A 41 7.35 16.69 -24.80
CA GLN A 41 8.32 16.99 -23.74
C GLN A 41 7.61 17.54 -22.49
N SER A 42 6.62 18.41 -22.68
CA SER A 42 5.79 18.97 -21.61
C SER A 42 4.99 17.89 -20.86
N CYS A 43 4.38 16.94 -21.56
CA CYS A 43 3.62 15.86 -20.94
C CYS A 43 4.52 14.92 -20.12
N CYS A 44 5.72 14.62 -20.63
CA CYS A 44 6.65 13.76 -19.93
C CYS A 44 7.22 14.43 -18.68
N ARG A 45 7.57 15.72 -18.75
CA ARG A 45 7.97 16.52 -17.59
C ARG A 45 6.84 16.65 -16.56
N SER A 46 5.61 16.89 -17.01
CA SER A 46 4.43 16.99 -16.15
C SER A 46 4.17 15.69 -15.38
N ARG A 47 4.21 14.53 -16.04
CA ARG A 47 4.08 13.23 -15.36
C ARG A 47 5.22 12.93 -14.39
N ALA A 48 6.46 13.32 -14.72
CA ALA A 48 7.58 13.19 -13.80
C ALA A 48 7.39 14.06 -12.55
N SER A 49 6.87 15.28 -12.71
CA SER A 49 6.55 16.17 -11.59
C SER A 49 5.33 15.74 -10.78
N GLU A 50 4.33 15.06 -11.38
CA GLU A 50 3.12 14.61 -10.67
C GLU A 50 3.44 13.74 -9.45
N GLY A 51 4.48 12.89 -9.53
CA GLY A 51 4.91 12.06 -8.40
C GLY A 51 5.42 12.89 -7.22
N VAL A 52 6.19 13.93 -7.51
CA VAL A 52 6.74 14.88 -6.53
C VAL A 52 5.61 15.74 -5.95
N THR A 53 4.78 16.33 -6.81
CA THR A 53 3.63 17.16 -6.39
C THR A 53 2.63 16.37 -5.54
N ARG A 54 2.38 15.08 -5.83
CA ARG A 54 1.51 14.24 -4.98
C ARG A 54 2.11 13.98 -3.61
N ALA A 55 3.43 13.81 -3.52
CA ALA A 55 4.10 13.66 -2.22
C ALA A 55 4.05 14.97 -1.43
N GLU A 56 4.34 16.11 -2.07
CA GLU A 56 4.24 17.44 -1.46
C GLU A 56 2.81 17.78 -1.03
N GLN A 57 1.81 17.50 -1.86
CA GLN A 57 0.39 17.68 -1.51
C GLN A 57 -0.02 16.80 -0.33
N ASN A 58 0.44 15.55 -0.28
CA ASN A 58 0.15 14.68 0.87
C ASN A 58 0.84 15.18 2.15
N ASP A 59 2.04 15.75 2.04
CA ASP A 59 2.74 16.31 3.19
C ASP A 59 2.10 17.62 3.69
N ALA A 60 1.64 18.47 2.75
CA ALA A 60 0.98 19.74 3.04
C ALA A 60 -0.45 19.58 3.58
N TYR A 61 -1.25 18.69 2.97
CA TYR A 61 -2.69 18.57 3.25
C TYR A 61 -3.10 17.27 3.96
N GLY A 62 -2.18 16.32 4.12
CA GLY A 62 -2.46 15.10 4.88
C GLY A 62 -2.60 15.37 6.37
N SER A 63 -3.28 14.49 7.09
CA SER A 63 -3.42 14.58 8.54
C SER A 63 -3.09 13.26 9.21
N TYR A 64 -2.26 13.31 10.26
CA TYR A 64 -1.97 12.12 11.07
C TYR A 64 -3.23 11.63 11.79
N LEU A 65 -4.09 12.54 12.24
CA LEU A 65 -5.27 12.20 13.02
C LEU A 65 -6.30 11.43 12.19
N THR A 66 -6.61 11.91 10.98
CA THR A 66 -7.51 11.19 10.07
C THR A 66 -6.90 9.86 9.64
N GLY A 67 -5.60 9.82 9.38
CA GLY A 67 -4.87 8.59 9.08
C GLY A 67 -4.96 7.56 10.20
N ILE A 68 -4.74 7.95 11.46
CA ILE A 68 -4.83 7.05 12.63
C ILE A 68 -6.25 6.49 12.76
N LEU A 69 -7.29 7.34 12.61
CA LEU A 69 -8.68 6.89 12.63
C LEU A 69 -8.95 5.86 11.53
N GLY A 70 -8.47 6.12 10.31
CA GLY A 70 -8.58 5.16 9.20
C GLY A 70 -7.85 3.85 9.48
N ALA A 71 -6.64 3.92 10.06
CA ALA A 71 -5.87 2.75 10.44
C ALA A 71 -6.57 1.90 11.49
N LEU A 72 -7.17 2.54 12.50
CA LEU A 72 -7.91 1.85 13.56
C LEU A 72 -9.15 1.16 12.99
N LEU A 73 -9.97 1.88 12.20
CA LEU A 73 -11.19 1.32 11.63
C LEU A 73 -10.90 0.12 10.72
N PHE A 74 -9.94 0.25 9.81
CA PHE A 74 -9.59 -0.84 8.90
C PHE A 74 -8.73 -1.92 9.56
N GLY A 75 -7.95 -1.58 10.58
CA GLY A 75 -7.22 -2.55 11.41
C GLY A 75 -8.20 -3.46 12.16
N LEU A 76 -9.22 -2.89 12.79
CA LEU A 76 -10.30 -3.64 13.43
C LEU A 76 -11.15 -4.42 12.42
N ALA A 77 -11.48 -3.82 11.26
CA ALA A 77 -12.18 -4.54 10.21
C ALA A 77 -11.36 -5.73 9.66
N ALA A 78 -10.03 -5.61 9.62
CA ALA A 78 -9.13 -6.69 9.25
C ALA A 78 -9.03 -7.81 10.30
N CYS A 79 -9.54 -7.60 11.52
CA CYS A 79 -9.71 -8.66 12.52
C CYS A 79 -10.95 -9.53 12.24
N LEU A 80 -11.92 -9.04 11.46
CA LEU A 80 -13.17 -9.77 11.18
C LEU A 80 -12.91 -11.17 10.59
N PRO A 81 -12.03 -11.39 9.60
CA PRO A 81 -11.74 -12.73 9.09
C PRO A 81 -11.23 -13.69 10.18
N THR A 82 -10.43 -13.20 11.12
CA THR A 82 -9.94 -14.01 12.26
C THR A 82 -11.09 -14.41 13.17
N VAL A 83 -11.95 -13.45 13.54
CA VAL A 83 -13.15 -13.73 14.35
C VAL A 83 -14.10 -14.70 13.65
N LEU A 84 -14.31 -14.51 12.34
CA LEU A 84 -15.15 -15.36 11.52
C LEU A 84 -14.58 -16.79 11.45
N SER A 85 -13.25 -16.93 11.34
CA SER A 85 -12.61 -18.24 11.34
C SER A 85 -12.82 -19.01 12.64
N ILE A 86 -12.80 -18.32 13.78
CA ILE A 86 -13.10 -18.93 15.08
C ILE A 86 -14.55 -19.39 15.11
N TRP A 87 -15.49 -18.57 14.63
CA TRP A 87 -16.91 -18.89 14.72
C TRP A 87 -17.38 -20.02 13.78
N PHE A 88 -16.81 -20.10 12.58
CA PHE A 88 -17.24 -21.08 11.57
C PHE A 88 -16.34 -22.32 11.48
N LEU A 89 -15.03 -22.18 11.70
CA LEU A 89 -14.08 -23.28 11.54
C LEU A 89 -13.59 -23.82 12.88
N ASP A 90 -13.96 -23.18 14.01
CA ASP A 90 -13.49 -23.49 15.36
C ASP A 90 -11.95 -23.60 15.43
N ARG A 91 -11.27 -22.83 14.58
CA ARG A 91 -9.82 -22.84 14.40
C ARG A 91 -9.29 -21.44 14.18
N ILE A 92 -8.19 -21.14 14.84
CA ILE A 92 -7.45 -19.89 14.66
C ILE A 92 -6.58 -20.02 13.41
N LEU A 93 -6.95 -19.32 12.34
CA LEU A 93 -6.15 -19.26 11.12
C LEU A 93 -5.11 -18.16 11.24
N ALA A 94 -3.88 -18.54 11.62
CA ALA A 94 -2.77 -17.63 11.84
C ALA A 94 -2.45 -16.72 10.62
N VAL A 95 -2.74 -17.18 9.40
CA VAL A 95 -2.55 -16.39 8.17
C VAL A 95 -3.36 -15.09 8.15
N PHE A 96 -4.51 -15.03 8.81
CA PHE A 96 -5.34 -13.82 8.83
C PHE A 96 -4.74 -12.68 9.64
N TYR A 97 -3.82 -12.96 10.57
CA TYR A 97 -3.10 -11.91 11.29
C TYR A 97 -2.18 -11.08 10.38
N ALA A 98 -1.77 -11.61 9.23
CA ALA A 98 -1.02 -10.83 8.24
C ALA A 98 -1.88 -9.75 7.54
N LEU A 99 -3.21 -9.88 7.56
CA LEU A 99 -4.12 -8.89 6.98
C LEU A 99 -4.25 -7.64 7.84
N ILE A 100 -4.05 -7.73 9.16
CA ILE A 100 -4.15 -6.62 10.10
C ILE A 100 -3.25 -5.43 9.70
N PRO A 101 -1.93 -5.61 9.54
CA PRO A 101 -1.04 -4.51 9.13
C PRO A 101 -1.30 -4.02 7.70
N LEU A 102 -1.82 -4.88 6.82
CA LEU A 102 -2.21 -4.50 5.47
C LEU A 102 -3.44 -3.59 5.53
N GLY A 103 -4.49 -4.00 6.25
CA GLY A 103 -5.72 -3.24 6.45
C GLY A 103 -5.47 -1.90 7.13
N ALA A 104 -4.67 -1.89 8.20
CA ALA A 104 -4.27 -0.66 8.87
C ALA A 104 -3.55 0.31 7.92
N TYR A 105 -2.63 -0.17 7.07
CA TYR A 105 -1.97 0.67 6.07
C TYR A 105 -2.92 1.21 5.00
N TYR A 106 -3.81 0.36 4.46
CA TYR A 106 -4.79 0.78 3.46
C TYR A 106 -5.78 1.81 4.05
N GLY A 107 -6.26 1.60 5.28
CA GLY A 107 -7.11 2.56 5.98
C GLY A 107 -6.39 3.88 6.25
N TYR A 108 -5.15 3.82 6.71
CA TYR A 108 -4.32 5.01 6.94
C TYR A 108 -4.17 5.85 5.65
N LYS A 109 -3.92 5.19 4.52
CA LYS A 109 -3.80 5.83 3.22
C LYS A 109 -5.14 6.36 2.70
N LEU A 110 -6.23 5.62 2.89
CA LEU A 110 -7.58 5.99 2.44
C LEU A 110 -8.09 7.25 3.14
N PHE A 111 -7.79 7.39 4.44
CA PHE A 111 -8.15 8.58 5.24
C PHE A 111 -7.12 9.71 5.14
N ARG A 112 -6.36 9.77 4.03
CA ARG A 112 -5.40 10.84 3.73
C ARG A 112 -4.34 11.03 4.83
N GLY A 113 -3.89 9.94 5.44
CA GLY A 113 -2.75 9.94 6.35
C GLY A 113 -1.48 10.46 5.67
N LYS A 114 -0.63 11.17 6.43
CA LYS A 114 0.67 11.65 5.91
C LYS A 114 1.60 10.45 5.66
N MET A 115 1.97 10.23 4.41
CA MET A 115 2.80 9.11 3.90
C MET A 115 4.30 9.33 4.14
N ASN A 116 4.64 9.79 5.35
CA ASN A 116 6.01 10.05 5.74
C ASN A 116 6.60 8.83 6.46
N ARG A 117 7.83 8.97 6.98
CA ARG A 117 8.48 7.93 7.80
C ARG A 117 7.67 7.54 9.04
N ALA A 118 6.74 8.40 9.49
CA ALA A 118 5.84 8.15 10.60
C ALA A 118 4.65 7.22 10.27
N ALA A 119 4.33 6.97 8.99
CA ALA A 119 3.23 6.07 8.63
C ALA A 119 3.49 4.62 9.08
N LEU A 120 4.74 4.15 8.95
CA LEU A 120 5.14 2.79 9.35
C LEU A 120 4.99 2.53 10.86
N PRO A 121 5.52 3.37 11.78
CA PRO A 121 5.34 3.16 13.21
C PRO A 121 3.87 3.25 13.63
N ILE A 122 3.06 4.12 13.01
CA ILE A 122 1.61 4.17 13.28
C ILE A 122 0.93 2.83 12.94
N VAL A 123 1.21 2.28 11.75
CA VAL A 123 0.67 0.98 11.33
C VAL A 123 1.11 -0.13 12.28
N ILE A 124 2.38 -0.14 12.72
CA ILE A 124 2.89 -1.12 13.69
C ILE A 124 2.10 -1.03 15.00
N VAL A 125 1.98 0.17 15.59
CA VAL A 125 1.28 0.38 16.86
C VAL A 125 -0.17 -0.07 16.74
N VAL A 126 -0.88 0.35 15.70
CA VAL A 126 -2.28 -0.06 15.47
C VAL A 126 -2.41 -1.56 15.29
N SER A 127 -1.47 -2.20 14.59
CA SER A 127 -1.51 -3.66 14.36
C SER A 127 -1.30 -4.44 15.65
N VAL A 128 -0.38 -4.00 16.51
CA VAL A 128 -0.15 -4.61 17.83
C VAL A 128 -1.36 -4.42 18.74
N LEU A 129 -1.98 -3.24 18.73
CA LEU A 129 -3.22 -2.99 19.47
C LEU A 129 -4.37 -3.89 18.98
N ALA A 130 -4.52 -4.09 17.67
CA ALA A 130 -5.54 -4.97 17.11
C ALA A 130 -5.28 -6.44 17.45
N LEU A 131 -4.01 -6.89 17.42
CA LEU A 131 -3.61 -8.22 17.87
C LEU A 131 -4.00 -8.43 19.33
N PHE A 132 -3.64 -7.49 20.20
CA PHE A 132 -3.99 -7.55 21.62
C PHE A 132 -5.50 -7.57 21.84
N ALA A 133 -6.27 -6.80 21.07
CA ALA A 133 -7.73 -6.81 21.14
C ALA A 133 -8.34 -8.18 20.78
N ILE A 134 -7.80 -8.88 19.76
CA ILE A 134 -8.24 -10.25 19.42
C ILE A 134 -7.93 -11.20 20.57
N GLU A 135 -6.71 -11.17 21.11
CA GLU A 135 -6.31 -12.06 22.21
C GLU A 135 -7.18 -11.84 23.46
N GLN A 136 -7.44 -10.58 23.82
CA GLN A 136 -8.34 -10.26 24.92
C GLN A 136 -9.78 -10.74 24.67
N MET A 137 -10.26 -10.64 23.43
CA MET A 137 -11.57 -11.18 23.05
C MET A 137 -11.62 -12.71 23.20
N ILE A 138 -10.60 -13.42 22.72
CA ILE A 138 -10.53 -14.89 22.83
C ILE A 138 -10.48 -15.32 24.30
N PHE A 139 -9.63 -14.66 25.09
CA PHE A 139 -9.51 -14.93 26.52
C PHE A 139 -10.83 -14.69 27.27
N TYR A 140 -11.52 -13.59 26.96
CA TYR A 140 -12.84 -13.30 27.52
C TYR A 140 -13.85 -14.42 27.22
N LEU A 141 -13.93 -14.87 25.96
CA LEU A 141 -14.82 -15.95 25.56
C LEU A 141 -14.48 -17.26 26.28
N LEU A 142 -13.19 -17.56 26.47
CA LEU A 142 -12.74 -18.75 27.18
C LEU A 142 -13.15 -18.72 28.65
N ILE A 143 -13.04 -17.57 29.33
CA ILE A 143 -13.50 -17.42 30.72
C ILE A 143 -15.00 -17.63 30.84
N VAL A 144 -15.77 -16.97 29.98
CA VAL A 144 -17.24 -17.06 30.02
C VAL A 144 -17.68 -18.50 29.76
N ASN A 145 -17.05 -19.20 28.81
CA ASN A 145 -17.39 -20.58 28.48
C ASN A 145 -16.97 -21.57 29.59
N THR A 146 -15.76 -21.40 30.14
CA THR A 146 -15.19 -22.37 31.09
C THR A 146 -15.70 -22.16 32.52
N TYR A 147 -15.81 -20.91 32.96
CA TYR A 147 -16.11 -20.56 34.36
C TYR A 147 -17.52 -19.98 34.54
N GLY A 148 -18.21 -19.60 33.45
CA GLY A 148 -19.55 -18.99 33.52
C GLY A 148 -19.56 -17.60 34.17
N VAL A 149 -18.40 -16.97 34.34
CA VAL A 149 -18.26 -15.66 34.99
C VAL A 149 -18.21 -14.56 33.94
N TYR A 150 -19.07 -13.56 34.11
CA TYR A 150 -19.09 -12.36 33.28
C TYR A 150 -18.29 -11.25 33.98
N LEU A 151 -17.01 -11.12 33.63
CA LEU A 151 -16.18 -9.99 34.08
C LEU A 151 -16.42 -8.76 33.20
N SER A 152 -16.15 -7.57 33.74
CA SER A 152 -16.06 -6.36 32.92
C SER A 152 -14.83 -6.45 32.00
N VAL A 153 -14.92 -5.88 30.80
CA VAL A 153 -13.80 -5.87 29.82
C VAL A 153 -12.53 -5.23 30.38
N LEU A 154 -12.68 -4.25 31.28
CA LEU A 154 -11.54 -3.60 31.93
C LEU A 154 -10.88 -4.49 33.00
N ASP A 155 -11.66 -5.37 33.63
CA ASP A 155 -11.18 -6.28 34.68
C ASP A 155 -10.57 -7.56 34.10
N THR A 156 -10.88 -7.89 32.84
CA THR A 156 -10.28 -9.04 32.17
C THR A 156 -8.80 -8.87 31.85
N VAL A 157 -8.33 -7.64 31.62
CA VAL A 157 -6.91 -7.37 31.35
C VAL A 157 -6.02 -7.69 32.55
N PRO A 158 -6.25 -7.15 33.77
CA PRO A 158 -5.44 -7.50 34.93
C PRO A 158 -5.58 -8.99 35.29
N PHE A 159 -6.77 -9.57 35.10
CA PHE A 159 -6.99 -11.00 35.33
C PHE A 159 -6.15 -11.87 34.38
N TYR A 160 -6.06 -11.50 33.10
CA TYR A 160 -5.21 -12.16 32.11
C TYR A 160 -3.76 -12.28 32.58
N PHE A 161 -3.17 -11.16 33.02
CA PHE A 161 -1.79 -11.14 33.52
C PHE A 161 -1.61 -11.81 34.89
N SER A 162 -2.68 -12.02 35.67
CA SER A 162 -2.60 -12.76 36.93
C SER A 162 -2.68 -14.27 36.76
N VAL A 163 -3.36 -14.75 35.72
CA VAL A 163 -3.59 -16.19 35.47
C VAL A 163 -2.53 -16.76 34.55
N MET A 164 -2.14 -16.01 33.52
CA MET A 164 -1.27 -16.51 32.47
C MET A 164 0.18 -16.11 32.75
N THR A 165 1.09 -17.08 32.77
CA THR A 165 2.52 -16.77 32.95
C THR A 165 3.10 -16.18 31.66
N PRO A 166 4.15 -15.34 31.73
CA PRO A 166 4.77 -14.77 30.53
C PRO A 166 5.24 -15.82 29.51
N GLY A 167 5.63 -17.02 29.98
CA GLY A 167 6.04 -18.12 29.11
C GLY A 167 4.88 -18.68 28.29
N ASP A 168 3.73 -18.89 28.93
CA ASP A 168 2.53 -19.41 28.28
C ASP A 168 1.98 -18.41 27.25
N ILE A 169 1.91 -17.12 27.63
CA ILE A 169 1.51 -16.02 26.75
C ILE A 169 2.35 -16.00 25.46
N VAL A 170 3.67 -16.04 25.60
CA VAL A 170 4.57 -15.99 24.44
C VAL A 170 4.40 -17.22 23.56
N SER A 171 4.22 -18.40 24.16
CA SER A 171 4.06 -19.65 23.41
C SER A 171 2.76 -19.68 22.59
N GLU A 172 1.66 -19.18 23.16
CA GLU A 172 0.35 -19.10 22.49
C GLU A 172 0.36 -18.02 21.40
N MET A 173 0.95 -16.86 21.70
CA MET A 173 0.99 -15.75 20.74
C MET A 173 2.06 -15.92 19.65
N ALA A 174 3.00 -16.87 19.78
CA ALA A 174 4.13 -17.02 18.85
C ALA A 174 3.67 -17.15 17.40
N GLY A 175 2.64 -17.97 17.15
CA GLY A 175 2.05 -18.14 15.82
C GLY A 175 1.48 -16.83 15.27
N SER A 176 0.63 -16.16 16.05
CA SER A 176 0.01 -14.89 15.70
C SER A 176 1.05 -13.80 15.43
N PHE A 177 2.09 -13.71 16.26
CA PHE A 177 3.21 -12.77 16.10
C PHE A 177 4.00 -13.01 14.82
N LEU A 178 4.31 -14.28 14.48
CA LEU A 178 5.04 -14.61 13.26
C LEU A 178 4.30 -14.10 12.01
N PHE A 179 2.99 -14.32 11.93
CA PHE A 179 2.19 -13.86 10.80
C PHE A 179 1.94 -12.35 10.81
N LEU A 180 1.83 -11.73 12.00
CA LEU A 180 1.80 -10.27 12.12
C LEU A 180 3.10 -9.65 11.57
N LEU A 181 4.26 -10.20 11.94
CA LEU A 181 5.57 -9.76 11.45
C LEU A 181 5.69 -9.94 9.93
N LEU A 182 5.18 -11.05 9.40
CA LEU A 182 5.12 -11.31 7.96
C LEU A 182 4.23 -10.28 7.24
N GLY A 183 3.07 -9.96 7.81
CA GLY A 183 2.20 -8.89 7.30
C GLY A 183 2.87 -7.52 7.34
N LEU A 184 3.56 -7.18 8.43
CA LEU A 184 4.33 -5.94 8.55
C LEU A 184 5.46 -5.86 7.52
N TRP A 185 6.14 -6.98 7.27
CA TRP A 185 7.17 -7.08 6.24
C TRP A 185 6.59 -6.86 4.83
N MET A 186 5.42 -7.44 4.54
CA MET A 186 4.71 -7.18 3.28
C MET A 186 4.33 -5.70 3.14
N THR A 187 3.73 -5.10 4.16
CA THR A 187 3.37 -3.68 4.18
C THR A 187 4.60 -2.79 3.95
N PHE A 188 5.70 -3.07 4.65
CA PHE A 188 6.97 -2.35 4.46
C PHE A 188 7.46 -2.44 3.02
N ARG A 189 7.43 -3.63 2.42
CA ARG A 189 7.83 -3.85 1.03
C ARG A 189 6.93 -3.08 0.06
N VAL A 190 5.61 -3.05 0.29
CA VAL A 190 4.65 -2.28 -0.52
C VAL A 190 4.94 -0.78 -0.46
N ILE A 191 5.18 -0.23 0.74
CA ILE A 191 5.53 1.19 0.93
C ILE A 191 6.83 1.52 0.19
N LYS A 192 7.89 0.72 0.40
CA LYS A 192 9.21 0.95 -0.19
C LYS A 192 9.18 0.82 -1.72
N ARG A 193 8.50 -0.19 -2.26
CA ARG A 193 8.37 -0.42 -3.71
C ARG A 193 7.61 0.72 -4.37
N THR A 194 6.50 1.17 -3.78
CA THR A 194 5.69 2.27 -4.33
C THR A 194 6.48 3.56 -4.50
N ASN A 195 7.32 3.90 -3.51
CA ASN A 195 8.14 5.11 -3.58
C ASN A 195 9.29 4.98 -4.58
N ARG A 196 9.97 3.83 -4.63
CA ARG A 196 11.12 3.63 -5.53
C ARG A 196 10.72 3.52 -7.00
N THR A 197 9.65 2.77 -7.31
CA THR A 197 9.20 2.57 -8.70
C THR A 197 8.75 3.87 -9.34
N LYS A 198 7.98 4.71 -8.63
CA LYS A 198 7.52 6.01 -9.17
C LYS A 198 8.67 6.96 -9.48
N ILE A 199 9.70 7.00 -8.62
CA ILE A 199 10.88 7.85 -8.83
C ILE A 199 11.74 7.30 -9.98
N GLN A 200 11.94 5.98 -10.04
CA GLN A 200 12.77 5.39 -11.08
C GLN A 200 12.11 5.51 -12.47
N GLU A 201 10.78 5.31 -12.56
CA GLU A 201 10.05 5.50 -13.82
C GLU A 201 10.11 6.95 -14.29
N SER A 202 9.96 7.93 -13.40
CA SER A 202 10.05 9.35 -13.77
C SER A 202 11.46 9.75 -14.20
N VAL A 203 12.50 9.25 -13.53
CA VAL A 203 13.90 9.49 -13.91
C VAL A 203 14.22 8.85 -15.26
N VAL A 204 13.89 7.58 -15.46
CA VAL A 204 14.14 6.87 -16.73
C VAL A 204 13.39 7.53 -17.90
N GLN A 205 12.16 7.99 -17.68
CA GLN A 205 11.40 8.73 -18.70
C GLN A 205 12.04 10.07 -19.06
N LEU A 206 12.62 10.78 -18.09
CA LEU A 206 13.32 12.04 -18.34
C LEU A 206 14.70 11.84 -19.00
N GLU A 207 15.47 10.85 -18.54
CA GLU A 207 16.81 10.55 -19.08
C GLU A 207 16.76 9.94 -20.48
N SER A 208 15.75 9.12 -20.78
CA SER A 208 15.57 8.53 -22.12
C SER A 208 14.99 9.50 -23.15
N MET A 209 14.73 10.75 -22.76
CA MET A 209 14.12 11.74 -23.64
C MET A 209 15.10 12.19 -24.72
N VAL A 210 14.74 11.94 -25.98
CA VAL A 210 15.51 12.39 -27.15
C VAL A 210 14.64 13.35 -27.95
N PRO A 211 15.17 14.49 -28.44
CA PRO A 211 14.41 15.39 -29.30
C PRO A 211 13.93 14.65 -30.56
N TYR A 212 12.66 14.82 -30.89
CA TYR A 212 12.02 14.17 -32.02
C TYR A 212 11.30 15.23 -32.85
N ARG A 213 11.70 15.40 -34.10
CA ARG A 213 10.88 16.15 -35.05
C ARG A 213 9.88 15.17 -35.66
N GLY A 214 8.63 15.28 -35.20
CA GLY A 214 7.48 14.62 -35.81
C GLY A 214 7.29 14.97 -37.28
N ARG A 215 6.38 14.23 -37.92
CA ARG A 215 6.12 14.07 -39.36
C ARG A 215 5.66 15.33 -40.13
N ASP A 216 6.10 16.52 -39.76
CA ASP A 216 5.69 17.78 -40.39
C ASP A 216 6.49 18.09 -41.68
N ASN A 217 7.46 17.23 -42.04
CA ASN A 217 8.35 17.39 -43.20
C ASN A 217 8.35 16.21 -44.19
N LEU A 218 7.37 15.30 -44.13
CA LEU A 218 7.24 14.33 -45.23
C LEU A 218 6.37 14.98 -46.32
N PRO A 219 6.89 15.18 -47.55
CA PRO A 219 6.06 15.62 -48.66
C PRO A 219 4.90 14.63 -48.80
N GLU A 220 3.69 15.17 -48.95
CA GLU A 220 2.52 14.39 -49.33
C GLU A 220 2.89 13.54 -50.56
N GLN A 221 2.84 12.21 -50.39
CA GLN A 221 2.89 11.26 -51.49
C GLN A 221 1.49 10.71 -51.69
#